data_AF-A0A964ZY31-F1
#
_entry.id   AF-A0A964ZY31-F1
#
_cell.length_a   1.000
_cell.length_b   1.000
_cell.length_c   1.000
_cell.angle_alpha   90.00
_cell.angle_beta   90.00
_cell.angle_gamma   90.00
#
_symmetry.space_group_name_H-M   'P 1'
#
loop_
_entity.id
_entity.type
_entity.pdbx_description
1 polymer ?
#
loop_
_entity_poly.entity_id
_entity_poly.type
_entity_poly.pdbx_seq_one_letter_code
_entity_poly.pdbx_strand_id
1 'polypeptide(L)'
;MIQKSMGMSAGAFNTREFFHGQTALFLRHVKAIMWGLCFALPLVLLLLSVATGNSAFAILAFPVQYLGLLAERWLFFAQARHPQNLYYQTVS
;
A
#
# COMPACT_ATOMS: atom_id res chain seq x y z
N MET A 1 18.92 -10.80 27.60
CA MET A 1 20.09 -10.80 26.69
C MET A 1 19.69 -10.06 25.42
N ILE A 2 20.42 -9.02 25.02
CA ILE A 2 20.18 -8.32 23.75
C ILE A 2 21.15 -8.90 22.72
N GLN A 3 20.62 -9.38 21.59
CA GLN A 3 21.42 -9.92 20.50
C GLN A 3 22.19 -8.75 19.85
N LYS A 4 23.53 -8.82 19.85
CA LYS A 4 24.43 -7.78 19.32
C LYS A 4 25.03 -8.09 17.94
N SER A 5 24.80 -9.29 17.40
CA SER A 5 25.29 -9.66 16.08
C SER A 5 24.21 -10.40 15.30
N MET A 6 24.25 -10.26 13.97
CA MET A 6 23.27 -10.91 13.09
C MET A 6 23.53 -12.40 12.88
N GLY A 7 24.61 -12.94 13.47
CA GLY A 7 25.01 -14.34 13.30
C GLY A 7 25.58 -14.68 11.90
N MET A 8 25.91 -13.66 11.10
CA MET A 8 26.41 -13.81 9.73
C MET A 8 27.51 -12.79 9.45
N SER A 9 28.58 -13.22 8.76
CA SER A 9 29.77 -12.40 8.49
C SER A 9 29.72 -11.64 7.15
N ALA A 10 28.70 -11.89 6.33
CA ALA A 10 28.47 -11.25 5.03
C ALA A 10 26.98 -10.91 4.88
N GLY A 11 26.64 -10.10 3.87
CA GLY A 11 25.25 -9.76 3.57
C GLY A 11 24.43 -11.00 3.21
N ALA A 12 23.24 -11.15 3.81
CA ALA A 12 22.31 -12.23 3.47
C ALA A 12 21.34 -11.80 2.37
N PHE A 13 20.79 -12.79 1.66
CA PHE A 13 19.69 -12.63 0.70
C PHE A 13 18.59 -11.70 1.21
N ASN A 14 18.20 -11.87 2.49
CA ASN A 14 17.15 -11.09 3.11
C ASN A 14 17.44 -9.57 3.21
N THR A 15 18.72 -9.19 3.22
CA THR A 15 19.14 -7.77 3.27
C THR A 15 19.08 -7.09 1.90
N ARG A 16 18.74 -7.83 0.83
CA ARG A 16 18.63 -7.30 -0.54
C ARG A 16 17.22 -7.47 -1.11
N GLU A 17 16.63 -8.66 -1.00
CA GLU A 17 15.37 -8.96 -1.70
C GLU A 17 14.10 -8.35 -1.07
N PHE A 18 14.06 -8.11 0.24
CA PHE A 18 12.82 -7.66 0.92
C PHE A 18 12.61 -6.14 0.91
N PHE A 19 13.24 -5.41 -0.01
CA PHE A 19 13.10 -3.96 -0.13
C PHE A 19 12.38 -3.61 -1.44
N HIS A 20 11.25 -2.90 -1.32
CA HIS A 20 10.46 -2.46 -2.48
C HIS A 20 11.09 -1.27 -3.24
N GLY A 21 12.19 -0.67 -2.73
CA GLY A 21 12.98 0.36 -3.42
C GLY A 21 12.29 1.71 -3.65
N GLN A 22 11.04 1.88 -3.21
CA GLN A 22 10.25 3.10 -3.44
C GLN A 22 10.49 4.15 -2.36
N THR A 23 10.50 5.42 -2.76
CA THR A 23 10.68 6.55 -1.84
C THR A 23 9.45 6.76 -0.95
N ALA A 24 9.66 7.37 0.23
CA ALA A 24 8.56 7.72 1.13
C ALA A 24 7.52 8.67 0.48
N LEU A 25 7.98 9.55 -0.42
CA LEU A 25 7.10 10.44 -1.19
C LEU A 25 6.18 9.65 -2.12
N PHE A 26 6.72 8.65 -2.83
CA PHE A 26 5.93 7.78 -3.69
C PHE A 26 4.84 7.05 -2.89
N LEU A 27 5.20 6.46 -1.73
CA LEU A 27 4.22 5.79 -0.86
C LEU A 27 3.13 6.74 -0.36
N ARG A 28 3.47 8.01 -0.08
CA ARG A 28 2.47 9.03 0.31
C ARG A 28 1.48 9.32 -0.82
N HIS A 29 1.96 9.43 -2.06
CA HIS A 29 1.09 9.63 -3.21
C HIS A 29 0.19 8.43 -3.48
N VAL A 30 0.73 7.22 -3.45
CA VAL A 30 -0.09 5.99 -3.60
C VAL A 30 -1.15 5.91 -2.51
N LYS A 31 -0.82 6.25 -1.25
CA LYS A 31 -1.81 6.31 -0.17
C LYS A 31 -2.90 7.35 -0.44
N ALA A 32 -2.55 8.55 -0.94
CA ALA A 32 -3.54 9.56 -1.28
C ALA A 32 -4.46 9.11 -2.44
N ILE A 33 -3.88 8.51 -3.48
CA ILE A 33 -4.62 7.94 -4.62
C ILE A 33 -5.55 6.83 -4.16
N MET A 34 -5.07 5.93 -3.29
CA MET A 34 -5.87 4.86 -2.68
C MET A 34 -7.11 5.43 -1.98
N TRP A 35 -6.97 6.44 -1.12
CA TRP A 35 -8.12 7.07 -0.45
C TRP A 35 -9.08 7.75 -1.44
N GLY A 36 -8.53 8.42 -2.46
CA GLY A 36 -9.30 9.06 -3.52
C GLY A 36 -10.15 8.06 -4.30
N LEU A 37 -9.53 6.99 -4.80
CA LEU A 37 -10.16 6.00 -5.68
C LEU A 37 -10.99 4.97 -4.91
N CYS A 38 -10.60 4.59 -3.69
CA CYS A 38 -11.33 3.58 -2.92
C CYS A 38 -12.55 4.16 -2.18
N PHE A 39 -12.56 5.47 -1.91
CA PHE A 39 -13.59 6.09 -1.07
C PHE A 39 -14.16 7.38 -1.63
N ALA A 40 -13.35 8.44 -1.76
CA ALA A 40 -13.88 9.78 -2.05
C ALA A 40 -14.59 9.86 -3.42
N LEU A 41 -13.95 9.35 -4.47
CA LEU A 41 -14.49 9.38 -5.82
C LEU A 41 -15.67 8.41 -6.02
N PRO A 42 -15.62 7.14 -5.57
CA PRO A 42 -16.80 6.27 -5.59
C PRO A 42 -18.00 6.86 -4.85
N LEU A 43 -17.79 7.49 -3.69
CA LEU A 43 -18.86 8.12 -2.94
C LEU A 43 -19.52 9.25 -3.75
N VAL A 44 -18.72 10.12 -4.37
CA VAL A 44 -19.23 11.19 -5.24
C VAL A 44 -20.00 10.60 -6.44
N LEU A 45 -19.49 9.54 -7.07
CA LEU A 45 -20.16 8.88 -8.19
C LEU A 45 -21.52 8.27 -7.78
N LEU A 46 -21.58 7.63 -6.60
CA LEU A 46 -22.84 7.10 -6.07
C LEU A 46 -23.85 8.21 -5.76
N LEU A 47 -23.40 9.32 -5.15
CA LEU A 47 -24.26 10.48 -4.90
C LEU A 47 -24.79 11.09 -6.20
N LEU A 48 -23.96 11.20 -7.24
CA LEU A 48 -24.37 11.66 -8.57
C LEU A 48 -25.37 10.71 -9.22
N SER A 49 -25.19 9.40 -9.05
CA SER A 49 -26.14 8.40 -9.55
C SER A 49 -27.52 8.60 -8.94
N VAL A 50 -27.60 8.81 -7.61
CA VAL A 50 -28.86 9.07 -6.90
C VAL A 50 -29.46 10.41 -7.32
N ALA A 51 -28.65 11.47 -7.38
CA ALA A 51 -29.11 12.82 -7.69
C ALA A 51 -29.64 12.97 -9.13
N THR A 52 -29.08 12.23 -10.08
CA THR A 52 -29.46 12.31 -11.50
C THR A 52 -30.38 11.17 -11.96
N GLY A 53 -30.53 10.11 -11.15
CA GLY A 53 -31.18 8.86 -11.56
C GLY A 53 -30.40 8.07 -12.62
N ASN A 54 -29.19 8.51 -12.99
CA ASN A 54 -28.38 7.84 -14.01
C ASN A 54 -27.52 6.73 -13.38
N SER A 55 -27.85 5.48 -13.71
CA SER A 55 -27.14 4.29 -13.21
C SER A 55 -25.71 4.17 -13.75
N ALA A 56 -25.35 4.88 -14.83
CA ALA A 56 -23.99 4.87 -15.37
C ALA A 56 -22.95 5.31 -14.33
N PHE A 57 -23.27 6.29 -13.47
CA PHE A 57 -22.36 6.72 -12.41
C PHE A 57 -22.13 5.63 -11.36
N ALA A 58 -23.17 4.87 -10.99
CA ALA A 58 -23.02 3.74 -10.08
C ALA A 58 -22.21 2.59 -10.70
N ILE A 59 -22.42 2.31 -12.00
CA ILE A 59 -21.63 1.31 -12.74
C ILE A 59 -20.16 1.73 -12.80
N LEU A 60 -19.87 3.02 -13.01
CA LEU A 60 -18.50 3.56 -13.01
C LEU A 60 -17.85 3.57 -11.62
N ALA A 61 -18.63 3.67 -10.54
CA ALA A 61 -18.09 3.64 -9.18
C ALA A 61 -17.36 2.32 -8.89
N PHE A 62 -17.83 1.20 -9.45
CA PHE A 62 -17.23 -0.12 -9.24
C PHE A 62 -15.77 -0.24 -9.74
N PRO A 63 -15.44 -0.01 -11.02
CA PRO A 63 -14.06 -0.11 -11.50
C PRO A 63 -13.16 0.94 -10.84
N VAL A 64 -13.68 2.13 -10.52
CA VAL A 64 -12.93 3.17 -9.80
C VAL A 64 -12.52 2.67 -8.40
N GLN A 65 -13.47 2.12 -7.65
CA GLN A 65 -13.19 1.55 -6.33
C GLN A 65 -12.22 0.37 -6.42
N TYR A 66 -12.39 -0.49 -7.42
CA TYR A 66 -11.50 -1.63 -7.66
C TYR A 66 -10.05 -1.21 -7.86
N LEU A 67 -9.79 -0.15 -8.64
CA LEU A 67 -8.44 0.41 -8.80
C LEU A 67 -7.89 0.95 -7.47
N GLY A 68 -8.74 1.57 -6.64
CA GLY A 68 -8.37 1.99 -5.29
C GLY A 68 -7.96 0.81 -4.39
N LEU A 69 -8.67 -0.31 -4.47
CA LEU A 69 -8.35 -1.53 -3.73
C LEU A 69 -7.04 -2.19 -4.21
N LEU A 70 -6.75 -2.17 -5.51
CA LEU A 70 -5.46 -2.63 -6.02
C LEU A 70 -4.30 -1.79 -5.47
N ALA A 71 -4.48 -0.46 -5.40
CA ALA A 71 -3.50 0.43 -4.79
C ALA A 71 -3.34 0.14 -3.28
N GLU A 72 -4.42 -0.14 -2.56
CA GLU A 72 -4.40 -0.55 -1.14
C GLU A 72 -3.59 -1.82 -0.94
N ARG A 73 -3.84 -2.86 -1.75
CA ARG A 73 -3.12 -4.14 -1.68
C ARG A 73 -1.65 -3.97 -1.97
N TRP A 74 -1.31 -3.20 -3.01
CA TRP A 74 0.08 -2.91 -3.32
C TRP A 74 0.76 -2.14 -2.16
N LEU A 75 0.09 -1.15 -1.57
CA LEU A 75 0.63 -0.37 -0.45
C LEU A 75 0.82 -1.23 0.80
N PHE A 76 -0.09 -2.17 1.08
CA PHE A 76 0.05 -3.15 2.15
C PHE A 76 1.32 -3.98 1.99
N PHE A 77 1.58 -4.52 0.79
CA PHE A 77 2.80 -5.28 0.52
C PHE A 77 4.05 -4.40 0.57
N ALA A 78 3.99 -3.17 0.05
CA ALA A 78 5.11 -2.23 0.10
C ALA A 78 5.45 -1.85 1.55
N GLN A 79 4.46 -1.70 2.43
CA GLN A 79 4.69 -1.35 3.83
C GLN A 79 4.92 -2.57 4.73
N ALA A 80 4.70 -3.79 4.23
CA ALA A 80 4.91 -5.00 5.00
C ALA A 80 6.39 -5.12 5.40
N ARG A 81 6.65 -5.03 6.70
CA ARG A 81 7.98 -5.31 7.26
C ARG A 81 8.07 -6.81 7.50
N HIS A 82 8.95 -7.49 6.74
CA HIS A 82 9.21 -8.91 6.97
C HIS A 82 9.70 -9.11 8.42
N PRO A 83 9.11 -10.01 9.23
CA PRO A 83 9.48 -10.17 10.64
C PRO A 83 10.98 -10.44 10.86
N GLN A 84 11.64 -11.10 9.90
CA GLN A 84 13.10 -11.31 9.94
C GLN A 84 13.90 -10.01 9.81
N ASN A 85 13.41 -8.99 9.09
CA ASN A 85 14.08 -7.70 8.99
C ASN A 85 14.05 -6.91 10.30
N LEU A 86 13.09 -7.19 11.20
CA LEU A 86 13.05 -6.54 12.51
C LEU A 86 14.26 -6.95 13.39
N TYR A 87 14.67 -8.21 13.33
CA TYR A 87 15.85 -8.71 14.06
C TYR A 87 17.15 -8.10 13.54
N TYR A 88 17.23 -7.84 12.24
CA TYR A 88 18.38 -7.17 11.64
C TYR A 88 18.40 -5.66 11.94
N GLN A 89 17.27 -4.99 12.05
CA GLN A 89 17.27 -3.56 12.39
C GLN A 89 17.73 -3.26 13.83
N THR A 90 17.58 -4.22 14.75
CA THR A 90 17.98 -4.05 16.15
C THR A 90 19.47 -4.28 16.41
N VAL A 91 20.20 -4.77 15.41
CA VAL A 91 21.62 -5.11 15.53
C VAL A 91 22.43 -4.15 14.66
N SER A 92 23.09 -3.17 15.29
CA SER A 92 23.96 -2.16 14.65
C SER A 92 25.44 -2.50 14.82
#